data_AF-A0A834IF83-F1
#
_entry.id   AF-A0A834IF83-F1
#
_cell.length_a   1.000
_cell.length_b   1.000
_cell.length_c   1.000
_cell.angle_alpha   90.00
_cell.angle_beta   90.00
_cell.angle_gamma   90.00
#
_symmetry.space_group_name_H-M   'P 1'
#
loop_
_entity.id
_entity.type
_entity.pdbx_description
1 polymer ?
#
loop_
_entity_poly.entity_id
_entity_poly.type
_entity_poly.pdbx_seq_one_letter_code
_entity_poly.pdbx_strand_id
1 'polypeptide(L)'
;MKRTPAQFALILTKLMLLMSLVTFEGVTCYKCDVLKSELIVTEQTKPGTAKYFLEIADKPEEYVPEERYEIIIKGDRFVYMNPKFKKFIVTLEPKSNADDDDNVTPQTGKFELGPDGLSRFSDKCKDTVVEANTQPKSQ
;
A
#
# COMPACT_ATOMS: atom_id res chain seq x y z
N MET A 1 2.53 55.03 20.66
CA MET A 1 1.75 55.01 19.41
C MET A 1 0.52 54.11 19.61
N LYS A 2 -0.68 54.67 19.78
CA LYS A 2 -1.91 53.91 20.06
C LYS A 2 -2.48 53.36 18.74
N ARG A 3 -2.43 52.04 18.54
CA ARG A 3 -3.07 51.40 17.38
C ARG A 3 -4.59 51.49 17.56
N THR A 4 -5.28 52.02 16.56
CA THR A 4 -6.75 52.13 16.56
C THR A 4 -7.38 50.74 16.43
N PRO A 5 -8.60 50.54 16.98
CA PRO A 5 -9.29 49.25 16.93
C PRO A 5 -9.47 48.74 15.48
N ALA A 6 -9.59 49.64 14.51
CA ALA A 6 -9.63 49.33 13.09
C ALA A 6 -8.34 48.65 12.57
N GLN A 7 -7.17 49.02 13.09
CA GLN A 7 -5.90 48.39 12.68
C GLN A 7 -5.74 46.97 13.24
N PHE A 8 -6.28 46.70 14.44
CA PHE A 8 -6.30 45.35 14.99
C PHE A 8 -7.24 44.42 14.21
N ALA A 9 -8.41 44.92 13.80
CA ALA A 9 -9.36 44.17 12.98
C ALA A 9 -8.78 43.79 11.60
N LEU A 10 -8.02 44.69 10.98
CA LEU A 10 -7.34 44.46 9.70
C LEU A 10 -6.22 43.41 9.80
N ILE A 11 -5.48 43.38 10.91
CA ILE A 11 -4.42 42.39 11.13
C ILE A 11 -5.03 41.01 11.38
N LEU A 12 -6.09 40.93 12.19
CA LEU A 12 -6.81 39.67 12.48
C LEU A 12 -7.47 39.07 11.24
N THR A 13 -8.09 39.90 10.40
CA THR A 13 -8.67 39.44 9.12
C THR A 13 -7.61 38.96 8.14
N LYS A 14 -6.45 39.64 8.04
CA LYS A 14 -5.33 39.13 7.25
C LYS A 14 -4.76 37.81 7.81
N LEU A 15 -4.68 37.65 9.13
CA LEU A 15 -4.20 36.41 9.75
C LEU A 15 -5.17 35.24 9.50
N MET A 16 -6.48 35.48 9.62
CA MET A 16 -7.52 34.49 9.31
C MET A 16 -7.48 34.08 7.82
N LEU A 17 -7.29 35.03 6.90
CA LEU A 17 -7.19 34.77 5.47
C LEU A 17 -5.93 33.95 5.11
N LEU A 18 -4.81 34.23 5.79
CA LEU A 18 -3.56 33.48 5.65
C LEU A 18 -3.70 32.04 6.18
N MET A 19 -4.43 31.83 7.27
CA MET A 19 -4.67 30.48 7.81
C MET A 19 -5.60 29.65 6.90
N SER A 20 -6.53 30.27 6.17
CA SER A 20 -7.39 29.57 5.21
C SER A 20 -6.69 29.14 3.91
N LEU A 21 -5.50 29.67 3.61
CA LEU A 21 -4.69 29.27 2.44
C LEU A 21 -3.80 28.04 2.71
N VAL A 22 -3.73 27.55 3.95
CA VAL A 22 -2.73 26.54 4.38
C VAL A 22 -3.22 25.10 4.27
N THR A 23 -4.47 24.81 3.89
CA THR A 23 -4.91 23.40 3.85
C THR A 23 -5.68 23.06 2.59
N PHE A 24 -4.96 22.57 1.58
CA PHE A 24 -5.38 21.41 0.80
C PHE A 24 -4.16 20.86 0.04
N GLU A 25 -3.33 20.08 0.72
CA GLU A 25 -2.52 19.10 0.00
C GLU A 25 -3.51 18.04 -0.50
N GLY A 26 -3.99 18.24 -1.73
CA GLY A 26 -4.73 17.21 -2.43
C GLY A 26 -3.85 15.97 -2.50
N VAL A 27 -4.30 14.87 -1.89
CA VAL A 27 -3.66 13.57 -2.03
C VAL A 27 -3.85 13.14 -3.47
N THR A 28 -2.88 13.49 -4.32
CA THR A 28 -2.81 12.97 -5.67
C THR A 28 -2.57 11.47 -5.58
N CYS A 29 -3.57 10.69 -6.00
CA CYS A 29 -3.47 9.24 -6.16
C CYS A 29 -2.54 8.94 -7.33
N TYR A 30 -1.22 8.95 -7.08
CA TYR A 30 -0.27 8.42 -8.05
C TYR A 30 -0.55 6.93 -8.18
N LYS A 31 -0.89 6.46 -9.40
CA LYS A 31 -0.82 5.03 -9.73
C LYS A 31 0.54 4.57 -9.22
N CYS A 32 0.52 3.56 -8.36
CA CYS A 32 1.76 2.96 -7.92
C CYS A 32 2.35 2.22 -9.10
N ASP A 33 3.18 2.91 -9.87
CA ASP A 33 4.18 2.28 -10.70
C ASP A 33 5.16 1.61 -9.74
N VAL A 34 4.73 0.51 -9.12
CA VAL A 34 5.60 -0.41 -8.42
C VAL A 34 6.61 -0.80 -9.47
N LEU A 35 7.80 -0.18 -9.35
CA LEU A 35 9.02 -0.43 -10.11
C LEU A 35 8.78 -1.58 -11.07
N LYS A 36 8.46 -1.27 -12.35
CA LYS A 36 8.63 -2.23 -13.44
C LYS A 36 10.01 -2.78 -13.19
N SER A 37 10.08 -3.95 -12.61
CA SER A 37 11.36 -4.44 -12.18
C SER A 37 12.05 -4.65 -13.50
N GLU A 38 13.14 -3.93 -13.74
CA GLU A 38 14.11 -4.33 -14.75
C GLU A 38 14.68 -5.74 -14.41
N LEU A 39 14.17 -6.35 -13.33
CA LEU A 39 14.26 -7.72 -12.87
C LEU A 39 13.04 -8.60 -13.23
N ILE A 40 12.20 -8.25 -14.22
CA ILE A 40 11.40 -9.27 -14.94
C ILE A 40 12.39 -10.08 -15.78
N VAL A 41 13.31 -10.75 -15.10
CA VAL A 41 13.74 -12.06 -15.54
C VAL A 41 12.53 -12.92 -15.22
N THR A 42 11.70 -13.13 -16.22
CA THR A 42 10.99 -14.40 -16.35
C THR A 42 12.07 -15.47 -16.41
N GLU A 43 12.68 -15.82 -15.28
CA GLU A 43 12.99 -17.22 -15.07
C GLU A 43 11.59 -17.83 -15.07
N GLN A 44 11.14 -18.24 -16.26
CA GLN A 44 10.31 -19.43 -16.33
C GLN A 44 10.96 -20.39 -15.37
N THR A 45 10.30 -20.58 -14.23
CA THR A 45 10.83 -21.27 -13.05
C THR A 45 11.63 -22.46 -13.54
N LYS A 46 12.96 -22.39 -13.45
CA LYS A 46 13.79 -23.54 -13.80
C LYS A 46 13.22 -24.72 -13.01
N PRO A 47 12.99 -25.88 -13.65
CA PRO A 47 12.59 -27.07 -12.92
C PRO A 47 13.49 -27.25 -11.70
N GLY A 48 12.89 -27.33 -10.50
CA GLY A 48 13.62 -27.41 -9.22
C GLY A 48 13.76 -26.09 -8.44
N THR A 49 13.24 -24.96 -8.94
CA THR A 49 13.18 -23.72 -8.16
C THR A 49 11.96 -23.72 -7.23
N ALA A 50 12.14 -23.25 -5.99
CA ALA A 50 11.03 -23.09 -5.06
C ALA A 50 9.96 -22.13 -5.61
N LYS A 51 8.69 -22.50 -5.43
CA LYS A 51 7.55 -21.63 -5.77
C LYS A 51 7.09 -20.90 -4.51
N TYR A 52 6.45 -19.75 -4.71
CA TYR A 52 5.85 -18.95 -3.64
C TYR A 52 4.42 -18.60 -4.04
N PHE A 53 3.53 -18.55 -3.07
CA PHE A 53 2.10 -18.35 -3.25
C PHE A 53 1.60 -17.25 -2.34
N LEU A 54 0.65 -16.47 -2.85
CA LEU A 54 -0.17 -15.56 -2.07
C LEU A 54 -1.53 -16.24 -1.91
N GLU A 55 -1.95 -16.47 -0.68
CA GLU A 55 -3.23 -17.11 -0.36
C GLU A 55 -4.06 -16.23 0.57
N ILE A 56 -5.37 -16.32 0.43
CA ILE A 56 -6.33 -15.78 1.39
C ILE A 56 -6.73 -16.93 2.32
N ALA A 57 -6.61 -16.73 3.63
CA ALA A 57 -7.04 -17.70 4.64
C ALA A 57 -8.53 -18.04 4.45
N ASP A 58 -8.91 -19.26 4.84
CA ASP A 58 -10.27 -19.81 4.70
C ASP A 58 -10.82 -19.93 3.27
N LYS A 59 -10.12 -19.40 2.27
CA LYS A 59 -10.45 -19.51 0.83
C LYS A 59 -11.91 -19.11 0.55
N PRO A 60 -12.31 -17.87 0.87
CA PRO A 60 -13.66 -17.39 0.57
C PRO A 60 -13.92 -17.45 -0.94
N GLU A 61 -15.15 -17.80 -1.31
CA GLU A 61 -15.57 -17.82 -2.73
C GLU A 61 -15.71 -16.40 -3.28
N GLU A 62 -16.13 -15.45 -2.43
CA GLU A 62 -16.40 -14.07 -2.81
C GLU A 62 -15.92 -13.07 -1.73
N TYR A 63 -15.67 -11.83 -2.15
CA TYR A 63 -15.35 -10.73 -1.26
C TYR A 63 -16.63 -10.11 -0.67
N VAL A 64 -16.62 -9.90 0.65
CA VAL A 64 -17.65 -9.20 1.42
C VAL A 64 -17.06 -7.88 1.92
N PRO A 65 -17.69 -6.73 1.61
CA PRO A 65 -17.23 -5.43 2.10
C PRO A 65 -17.12 -5.38 3.62
N GLU A 66 -16.10 -4.67 4.11
CA GLU A 66 -15.80 -4.48 5.54
C GLU A 66 -15.38 -5.75 6.30
N GLU A 67 -15.41 -6.91 5.66
CA GLU A 67 -14.89 -8.15 6.23
C GLU A 67 -13.36 -8.16 6.21
N ARG A 68 -12.77 -8.81 7.23
CA ARG A 68 -11.32 -8.92 7.37
C ARG A 68 -10.84 -10.25 6.81
N TYR A 69 -9.87 -10.17 5.91
CA TYR A 69 -9.24 -11.32 5.30
C TYR A 69 -7.78 -11.40 5.71
N GLU A 70 -7.36 -12.57 6.18
CA GLU A 70 -5.94 -12.84 6.40
C GLU A 70 -5.30 -13.26 5.06
N ILE A 71 -4.19 -12.62 4.72
CA ILE A 71 -3.44 -12.91 3.51
C ILE A 71 -2.07 -13.45 3.91
N ILE A 72 -1.70 -14.59 3.34
CA ILE A 72 -0.50 -15.33 3.68
C ILE A 72 0.36 -15.46 2.44
N ILE A 73 1.59 -14.95 2.49
CA ILE A 73 2.61 -15.32 1.53
C ILE A 73 3.26 -16.59 2.06
N LYS A 74 3.46 -17.62 1.26
CA LYS A 74 4.21 -18.81 1.70
C LYS A 74 4.95 -19.45 0.55
N GLY A 75 6.05 -20.12 0.87
CA GLY A 75 6.73 -20.96 -0.10
C GLY A 75 6.08 -22.35 -0.23
N ASP A 76 6.31 -23.00 -1.38
CA ASP A 76 5.84 -24.36 -1.66
C ASP A 76 6.40 -25.36 -0.65
N ARG A 77 5.54 -26.15 0.00
CA ARG A 77 5.99 -27.15 0.96
C ARG A 77 6.42 -28.40 0.21
N PHE A 78 7.70 -28.47 -0.14
CA PHE A 78 8.31 -29.74 -0.54
C PHE A 78 8.65 -30.57 0.68
N VAL A 79 8.47 -31.89 0.60
CA VAL A 79 8.65 -32.86 1.71
C VAL A 79 9.98 -32.71 2.47
N TYR A 80 11.01 -32.15 1.82
CA TYR A 80 12.37 -31.98 2.39
C TYR A 80 12.87 -30.53 2.45
N MET A 81 12.10 -29.53 2.02
CA MET A 81 12.52 -28.13 2.04
C MET A 81 11.37 -27.19 2.42
N ASN A 82 11.63 -26.32 3.40
CA ASN A 82 10.81 -25.16 3.70
C ASN A 82 11.41 -23.93 3.00
N PRO A 83 11.01 -23.62 1.76
CA PRO A 83 11.51 -22.45 1.07
C PRO A 83 11.25 -21.17 1.87
N LYS A 84 12.25 -20.29 1.86
CA LYS A 84 12.21 -19.01 2.57
C LYS A 84 12.47 -17.87 1.61
N PHE A 85 11.76 -16.78 1.82
CA PHE A 85 11.96 -15.52 1.11
C PHE A 85 12.46 -14.44 2.07
N LYS A 86 13.06 -13.38 1.54
CA LYS A 86 13.55 -12.25 2.35
C LYS A 86 12.79 -10.95 2.07
N LYS A 87 12.46 -10.74 0.80
CA LYS A 87 11.83 -9.53 0.28
C LYS A 87 10.51 -9.87 -0.37
N PHE A 88 9.55 -8.97 -0.26
CA PHE A 88 8.25 -9.09 -0.90
C PHE A 88 7.61 -7.71 -1.03
N ILE A 89 6.71 -7.59 -1.99
CA ILE A 89 5.87 -6.41 -2.18
C ILE A 89 4.47 -6.94 -2.44
N VAL A 90 3.49 -6.46 -1.68
CA VAL A 90 2.07 -6.76 -1.87
C VAL A 90 1.33 -5.45 -2.00
N THR A 91 0.63 -5.27 -3.11
CA THR A 91 -0.14 -4.06 -3.41
C THR A 91 -1.59 -4.45 -3.64
N LEU A 92 -2.51 -3.62 -3.12
CA LEU A 92 -3.92 -3.78 -3.40
C LEU A 92 -4.32 -2.85 -4.54
N GLU A 93 -4.64 -3.45 -5.69
CA GLU A 93 -5.00 -2.71 -6.90
C GLU A 93 -6.46 -3.00 -7.26
N PRO A 94 -7.21 -1.98 -7.68
CA PRO A 94 -8.51 -2.20 -8.27
C PRO A 94 -8.34 -2.85 -9.63
N LYS A 95 -9.29 -3.72 -9.99
CA LYS A 95 -9.34 -4.29 -11.33
C LYS A 95 -9.56 -3.16 -12.34
N SER A 96 -8.55 -2.85 -13.15
CA SER A 96 -8.69 -1.86 -14.22
C SER A 96 -9.62 -2.41 -15.30
N ASN A 97 -10.76 -1.78 -15.53
CA ASN A 97 -11.52 -1.99 -16.76
C ASN A 97 -11.02 -1.01 -17.82
N ALA A 98 -11.04 -1.41 -19.10
CA ALA A 98 -10.59 -0.56 -20.20
C ALA A 98 -11.46 0.70 -20.38
N ASP A 99 -12.65 0.72 -19.77
CA ASP A 99 -13.62 1.81 -19.81
C ASP A 99 -13.65 2.67 -18.53
N ASP A 100 -12.80 2.39 -17.54
CA ASP A 100 -12.77 3.16 -16.30
C ASP A 100 -12.17 4.55 -16.57
N ASP A 101 -13.00 5.58 -16.38
CA ASP A 101 -12.60 6.98 -16.43
C ASP A 101 -11.47 7.22 -15.41
N ASP A 102 -10.30 7.68 -15.89
CA ASP A 102 -9.09 7.94 -15.07
C ASP A 102 -9.36 8.93 -13.89
N ASN A 103 -10.54 9.55 -13.86
CA ASN A 103 -11.00 10.47 -12.84
C ASN A 103 -11.63 9.81 -11.59
N VAL A 104 -11.98 8.52 -11.63
CA VAL A 104 -12.52 7.81 -10.46
C VAL A 104 -11.40 7.04 -9.79
N THR A 105 -10.99 7.48 -8.59
CA THR A 105 -10.09 6.67 -7.74
C THR A 105 -10.88 5.44 -7.28
N PRO A 106 -10.57 4.23 -7.77
CA PRO A 106 -11.37 3.07 -7.43
C PRO A 106 -11.17 2.76 -5.94
N GLN A 107 -12.26 2.48 -5.24
CA GLN A 107 -12.18 2.15 -3.82
C GLN A 107 -11.69 0.71 -3.65
N THR A 108 -10.52 0.56 -3.04
CA THR A 108 -9.98 -0.72 -2.60
C THR A 108 -10.16 -0.87 -1.08
N GLY A 109 -9.99 -2.10 -0.57
CA GLY A 109 -9.83 -2.35 0.86
C GLY A 109 -8.57 -1.71 1.45
N LYS A 110 -8.22 -2.04 2.69
CA LYS A 110 -6.98 -1.58 3.32
C LYS A 110 -6.25 -2.75 3.95
N PHE A 111 -4.93 -2.73 3.86
CA PHE A 111 -4.11 -3.65 4.63
C PHE A 111 -4.09 -3.24 6.09
N GLU A 112 -4.08 -4.26 6.94
CA GLU A 112 -3.69 -4.15 8.33
C GLU A 112 -2.47 -5.05 8.55
N LEU A 113 -1.49 -4.55 9.30
CA LEU A 113 -0.26 -5.30 9.54
C LEU A 113 -0.49 -6.34 10.63
N GLY A 114 0.03 -7.55 10.41
CA GLY A 114 0.08 -8.59 11.43
C GLY A 114 0.97 -8.19 12.62
N PRO A 115 0.83 -8.89 13.76
CA PRO A 115 1.54 -8.56 15.00
C PRO A 115 3.02 -9.00 15.02
N ASP A 116 3.50 -9.72 13.99
CA ASP A 116 4.83 -10.33 13.95
C ASP A 116 5.98 -9.34 13.66
N GLY A 117 5.67 -8.13 13.21
CA GLY A 117 6.67 -7.11 12.86
C GLY A 117 7.54 -7.45 11.65
N LEU A 118 7.13 -8.40 10.80
CA LEU A 118 7.86 -8.82 9.60
C LEU A 118 7.52 -7.96 8.37
N SER A 119 6.44 -7.19 8.47
CA SER A 119 5.83 -6.42 7.40
C SER A 119 5.69 -4.95 7.81
N ARG A 120 5.76 -4.05 6.84
CA ARG A 120 5.51 -2.61 7.03
C ARG A 120 4.84 -2.01 5.81
N PHE A 121 4.19 -0.87 5.99
CA PHE A 121 3.73 -0.08 4.85
C PHE A 121 4.91 0.47 4.05
N SER A 122 4.75 0.54 2.73
CA SER A 122 5.71 1.16 1.83
C SER A 122 5.72 2.68 2.02
N ASP A 123 6.91 3.27 2.09
CA ASP A 123 7.06 4.74 2.14
C ASP A 123 6.84 5.39 0.77
N LYS A 124 6.77 4.58 -0.29
CA LYS A 124 6.72 5.05 -1.69
C LYS A 124 5.35 4.91 -2.33
N CYS A 125 4.56 3.95 -1.87
CA CYS A 125 3.30 3.60 -2.50
C CYS A 125 2.25 3.37 -1.42
N LYS A 126 1.11 4.05 -1.58
CA LYS A 126 -0.06 3.87 -0.74
C LYS A 126 -0.67 2.48 -1.02
N ASP A 127 -1.25 1.87 0.00
CA ASP A 127 -1.90 0.56 -0.13
C ASP A 127 -0.95 -0.57 -0.57
N THR A 128 0.35 -0.40 -0.26
CA THR A 128 1.40 -1.42 -0.43
C THR A 128 2.06 -1.77 0.89
N VAL A 129 2.25 -3.07 1.10
CA VAL A 129 3.02 -3.65 2.21
C VAL A 129 4.31 -4.27 1.64
N VAL A 130 5.41 -4.07 2.35
CA VAL A 130 6.75 -4.58 2.01
C VAL A 130 7.41 -5.25 3.22
N GLU A 131 8.55 -5.90 3.02
CA GLU A 131 9.32 -6.43 4.13
C GLU A 131 9.79 -5.33 5.10
N ALA A 132 9.67 -5.60 6.40
CA ALA A 132 10.24 -4.74 7.44
C ALA A 132 11.75 -4.94 7.59
N ASN A 133 12.24 -6.14 7.30
CA ASN A 133 13.64 -6.54 7.46
C ASN A 133 14.05 -7.64 6.47
N THR A 134 15.34 -7.93 6.38
CA THR A 134 15.91 -8.94 5.47
C THR A 134 16.02 -10.34 6.10
N GLN A 135 15.38 -10.60 7.24
CA GLN A 135 15.37 -11.93 7.84
C GLN A 135 14.64 -12.92 6.92
N PRO A 136 15.14 -14.16 6.77
CA PRO A 136 14.44 -15.21 6.02
C PRO A 136 13.10 -15.57 6.67
N LYS A 137 12.03 -15.55 5.87
CA LYS A 137 10.63 -15.80 6.26
C LYS A 137 10.11 -17.04 5.53
N SER A 138 9.39 -17.90 6.23
CA SER A 138 8.68 -19.05 5.62
C SER A 138 7.24 -18.72 5.26
N GLN A 139 6.66 -17.75 5.99
CA GLN A 139 5.39 -17.10 5.75
C GLN A 139 5.49 -15.63 6.13
#